data_AF-A0A0P7ACJ1-F1
#
_entry.id   AF-A0A0P7ACJ1-F1
#
_cell.length_a   1.000
_cell.length_b   1.000
_cell.length_c   1.000
_cell.angle_alpha   90.00
_cell.angle_beta   90.00
_cell.angle_gamma   90.00
#
_symmetry.space_group_name_H-M   'P 1'
#
loop_
_entity.id
_entity.type
_entity.pdbx_description
1 polymer ?
#
loop_
_entity_poly.entity_id
_entity_poly.type
_entity_poly.pdbx_seq_one_letter_code
_entity_poly.pdbx_strand_id
1 'polypeptide(L)'
;METITLGNQVVPKRIKVDNGSEFISKILDKWAYENEVELDFSRPGKPTDNPFIESFNGSFRDECLNANWFFSLEDAQEKFDIWREDYNGFRPHSSLGDMSPNEFIGINENSPDSLVMTGT
;
A
#
# COMPACT_ATOMS: atom_id res chain seq x y z
N MET A 1 -28.29 15.24 1.13
CA MET A 1 -27.89 13.96 0.53
C MET A 1 -26.60 13.59 1.22
N GLU A 2 -26.69 12.64 2.14
CA GLU A 2 -25.69 12.41 3.19
C GLU A 2 -24.46 11.69 2.63
N THR A 3 -23.30 12.29 2.88
CA THR A 3 -21.97 11.81 2.49
C THR A 3 -21.60 10.59 3.33
N ILE A 4 -21.31 9.46 2.70
CA ILE A 4 -20.79 8.28 3.41
C ILE A 4 -19.30 8.50 3.65
N THR A 5 -18.98 8.98 4.84
CA THR A 5 -17.61 9.03 5.39
C THR A 5 -17.19 7.65 5.90
N LEU A 6 -16.22 7.00 5.24
CA LEU A 6 -15.28 6.11 5.92
C LEU A 6 -14.19 7.02 6.50
N GLY A 7 -14.09 7.07 7.82
CA GLY A 7 -13.53 8.18 8.61
C GLY A 7 -12.25 8.83 8.06
N ASN A 8 -12.27 10.16 7.93
CA ASN A 8 -11.11 11.03 7.67
C ASN A 8 -10.09 10.61 6.58
N GLN A 9 -10.45 9.70 5.67
CA GLN A 9 -9.48 8.99 4.87
C GLN A 9 -9.10 9.77 3.60
N VAL A 10 -7.82 10.13 3.49
CA VAL A 10 -7.22 10.62 2.24
C VAL A 10 -7.30 9.51 1.21
N VAL A 11 -7.98 9.74 0.09
CA VAL A 11 -8.01 8.81 -1.04
C VAL A 11 -6.83 9.07 -1.98
N PRO A 12 -6.14 8.03 -2.47
CA PRO A 12 -5.04 8.21 -3.42
C PRO A 12 -5.57 8.70 -4.75
N LYS A 13 -4.84 9.58 -5.43
CA LYS A 13 -5.20 10.03 -6.79
C LYS A 13 -5.10 8.90 -7.82
N ARG A 14 -4.21 7.93 -7.59
CA ARG A 14 -3.94 6.82 -8.50
C ARG A 14 -3.56 5.58 -7.71
N ILE A 15 -4.01 4.42 -8.18
CA ILE A 15 -3.61 3.10 -7.67
C ILE A 15 -3.01 2.31 -8.83
N LYS A 16 -1.79 1.79 -8.65
CA LYS A 16 -1.17 0.81 -9.56
C LYS A 16 -1.79 -0.56 -9.30
N VAL A 17 -2.32 -1.19 -10.34
CA VAL A 17 -3.06 -2.47 -10.23
C VAL A 17 -2.48 -3.47 -11.22
N ASP A 18 -2.45 -4.76 -10.85
CA ASP A 18 -2.09 -5.82 -11.80
C ASP A 18 -3.32 -6.30 -12.60
N ASN A 19 -3.10 -6.96 -13.73
CA ASN A 19 -4.16 -7.51 -14.58
C ASN A 19 -4.73 -8.84 -14.06
N GLY A 20 -4.53 -9.16 -12.78
CA GLY A 20 -5.14 -10.32 -12.14
C GLY A 20 -6.67 -10.22 -12.21
N SER A 21 -7.34 -11.35 -12.45
CA SER A 21 -8.81 -11.41 -12.54
C SER A 21 -9.54 -10.87 -11.29
N GLU A 22 -8.88 -10.96 -10.15
CA GLU A 22 -9.28 -10.47 -8.83
C GLU A 22 -9.44 -8.94 -8.80
N PHE A 23 -8.71 -8.24 -9.67
CA PHE A 23 -8.69 -6.77 -9.76
C PHE A 23 -9.46 -6.22 -10.96
N ILE A 24 -10.06 -7.07 -11.80
CA ILE A 24 -10.89 -6.66 -12.95
C ILE A 24 -12.38 -6.72 -12.57
N SER A 25 -12.68 -6.38 -11.32
CA SER A 25 -14.04 -6.38 -10.78
C SER A 25 -14.77 -5.08 -11.13
N LYS A 26 -16.03 -5.19 -11.59
CA LYS A 26 -16.92 -4.04 -11.77
C LYS A 26 -17.16 -3.25 -10.48
N ILE A 27 -17.00 -3.90 -9.32
CA ILE A 27 -17.15 -3.25 -8.02
C ILE A 27 -15.96 -2.33 -7.75
N LEU A 28 -14.74 -2.77 -8.06
CA LEU A 28 -13.53 -1.96 -7.90
C LEU A 28 -13.55 -0.76 -8.85
N ASP A 29 -13.91 -0.99 -10.11
CA ASP A 29 -14.02 0.06 -11.13
C ASP A 29 -15.05 1.13 -10.73
N LYS A 30 -16.22 0.70 -10.25
CA LYS A 30 -17.24 1.61 -9.73
C LYS A 30 -16.74 2.41 -8.52
N TRP A 31 -16.09 1.76 -7.56
CA TRP A 31 -15.54 2.45 -6.38
C TRP A 31 -14.49 3.49 -6.78
N ALA A 32 -13.59 3.15 -7.69
CA ALA A 32 -12.54 4.06 -8.14
C ALA A 32 -13.13 5.28 -8.87
N TYR A 33 -14.13 5.06 -9.73
CA TYR A 33 -14.87 6.14 -10.38
C TYR A 33 -15.57 7.07 -9.38
N GLU A 34 -16.27 6.52 -8.39
CA GLU A 34 -16.98 7.29 -7.36
C GLU A 34 -16.04 8.10 -6.45
N ASN A 35 -14.78 7.69 -6.32
CA ASN A 35 -13.77 8.35 -5.49
C ASN A 35 -12.73 9.14 -6.29
N GLU A 36 -12.93 9.33 -7.60
CA GLU A 36 -12.00 10.03 -8.50
C GLU A 36 -10.56 9.45 -8.47
N VAL A 37 -10.45 8.14 -8.31
CA VAL A 37 -9.18 7.40 -8.27
C VAL A 37 -8.88 6.81 -9.64
N GLU A 38 -7.70 7.11 -10.18
CA GLU A 38 -7.22 6.49 -11.42
C GLU A 38 -6.67 5.07 -11.15
N LEU A 39 -7.24 4.05 -11.78
CA LEU A 39 -6.67 2.70 -11.79
C LEU A 39 -5.66 2.57 -12.94
N ASP A 40 -4.37 2.50 -12.61
CA ASP A 40 -3.25 2.35 -13.56
C ASP A 40 -2.83 0.89 -13.63
N PHE A 41 -3.33 0.17 -14.63
CA PHE A 41 -3.03 -1.24 -14.83
C PHE A 41 -1.60 -1.47 -15.35
N SER A 42 -0.95 -2.51 -14.85
CA SER A 42 0.35 -2.98 -15.35
C SER A 42 0.30 -3.26 -16.86
N ARG A 43 1.41 -3.07 -17.58
CA ARG A 43 1.44 -3.43 -19.00
C ARG A 43 1.57 -4.96 -19.14
N PRO A 44 0.83 -5.59 -20.07
CA PRO A 44 0.98 -7.02 -20.32
C PRO A 44 2.44 -7.41 -20.60
N GLY A 45 2.94 -8.42 -19.87
CA GLY A 45 4.31 -8.92 -20.02
C GLY A 45 5.40 -8.02 -19.45
N LYS A 46 5.07 -7.08 -18.55
CA LYS A 46 6.04 -6.20 -17.86
C LYS A 46 6.01 -6.42 -16.34
N PRO A 47 6.66 -7.48 -15.82
CA PRO A 47 6.73 -7.75 -14.38
C PRO A 47 7.42 -6.61 -13.60
N THR A 48 8.29 -5.85 -14.27
CA THR A 48 8.96 -4.67 -13.69
C THR A 48 8.04 -3.48 -13.43
N ASP A 49 6.75 -3.55 -13.76
CA ASP A 49 5.79 -2.46 -13.49
C ASP A 49 5.28 -2.50 -12.04
N ASN A 50 5.57 -3.55 -11.27
CA ASN A 50 5.09 -3.74 -9.89
C ASN A 50 6.18 -4.05 -8.83
N PRO A 51 7.42 -3.53 -8.95
CA PRO A 51 8.57 -4.02 -8.17
C PRO A 51 8.43 -3.77 -6.66
N PHE A 52 7.74 -2.70 -6.27
CA PHE A 52 7.59 -2.33 -4.87
C PHE A 52 6.66 -3.29 -4.11
N ILE A 53 5.48 -3.60 -4.66
CA ILE A 53 4.56 -4.55 -4.01
C ILE A 53 5.09 -5.98 -4.09
N GLU A 54 5.85 -6.34 -5.13
CA GLU A 54 6.54 -7.63 -5.19
C GLU A 54 7.57 -7.76 -4.05
N SER A 55 8.39 -6.72 -3.83
CA SER A 55 9.35 -6.68 -2.72
C SER A 55 8.68 -6.72 -1.34
N PHE A 56 7.59 -5.97 -1.18
CA PHE A 56 6.75 -5.99 0.03
C PHE A 56 6.20 -7.39 0.29
N ASN A 57 5.55 -8.01 -0.71
CA ASN A 57 4.95 -9.34 -0.59
C ASN A 57 6.00 -10.41 -0.31
N GLY A 58 7.20 -10.30 -0.90
CA GLY A 58 8.32 -11.18 -0.60
C GLY A 58 8.74 -11.09 0.87
N SER A 59 8.94 -9.86 1.36
CA SER A 59 9.28 -9.63 2.78
C SER A 59 8.20 -10.16 3.73
N PHE A 60 6.93 -9.85 3.46
CA PHE A 60 5.81 -10.32 4.28
C PHE A 60 5.73 -11.85 4.30
N ARG A 61 5.95 -12.49 3.16
CA ARG A 61 5.97 -13.95 3.07
C ARG A 61 7.10 -14.55 3.91
N ASP A 62 8.32 -14.06 3.73
CA ASP A 62 9.50 -14.67 4.36
C ASP A 62 9.57 -14.39 5.86
N GLU A 63 9.15 -13.21 6.29
CA GLU A 63 9.34 -12.75 7.67
C GLU A 63 8.09 -12.91 8.54
N CYS A 64 6.89 -12.90 7.94
CA CYS A 64 5.64 -13.08 8.69
C CYS A 64 5.04 -14.45 8.42
N LEU A 65 4.70 -14.76 7.17
CA LEU A 65 3.92 -15.97 6.85
C LEU A 65 4.71 -17.27 7.09
N ASN A 66 5.98 -17.30 6.68
CA ASN A 66 6.84 -18.48 6.82
C ASN A 66 7.40 -18.63 8.25
N ALA A 67 7.48 -17.55 9.01
CA ALA A 67 8.05 -17.53 10.36
C ALA A 67 7.04 -17.92 11.45
N ASN A 68 5.74 -18.00 11.14
CA ASN A 68 4.69 -18.16 12.13
C ASN A 68 3.77 -19.35 11.83
N TRP A 69 3.27 -19.98 12.90
CA TRP A 69 2.10 -20.87 12.83
C TRP A 69 0.84 -20.05 13.12
N PHE A 70 -0.26 -20.38 12.45
CA PHE A 70 -1.55 -19.70 12.63
C PHE A 70 -2.58 -20.66 13.21
N PHE A 71 -3.12 -20.33 14.39
CA PHE A 71 -4.07 -21.19 15.10
C PHE A 71 -5.52 -20.75 14.93
N SER A 72 -5.75 -19.49 14.53
CA SER A 72 -7.05 -18.90 14.27
C SER A 72 -6.91 -17.67 13.35
N LEU A 73 -8.03 -17.10 12.91
CA LEU A 73 -8.01 -15.85 12.15
C LEU A 73 -7.60 -14.67 13.04
N GLU A 74 -8.03 -14.69 14.30
CA GLU A 74 -7.68 -13.67 15.29
C GLU A 74 -6.17 -13.67 15.57
N ASP A 75 -5.58 -14.85 15.76
CA ASP A 75 -4.13 -15.04 15.92
C ASP A 75 -3.35 -14.60 14.67
N ALA A 76 -3.86 -14.87 13.46
CA ALA A 76 -3.26 -14.39 12.23
C ALA A 76 -3.30 -12.86 12.13
N GLN A 77 -4.43 -12.24 12.46
CA GLN A 77 -4.58 -10.79 12.45
C GLN A 77 -3.63 -10.11 13.42
N GLU A 78 -3.50 -10.61 14.65
CA GLU A 78 -2.56 -10.11 15.64
C GLU A 78 -1.11 -10.14 15.11
N LYS A 79 -0.69 -11.26 14.52
CA LYS A 79 0.64 -11.39 13.92
C LYS A 79 0.86 -10.44 12.73
N PHE A 80 -0.16 -10.24 11.90
CA PHE A 80 -0.07 -9.31 10.77
C PHE A 80 0.03 -7.86 11.25
N ASP A 81 -0.71 -7.49 12.30
CA ASP A 81 -0.66 -6.16 12.88
C ASP A 81 0.72 -5.88 13.50
N ILE A 82 1.27 -6.85 14.25
CA ILE A 82 2.64 -6.76 14.80
C ILE A 82 3.68 -6.58 13.68
N TRP A 83 3.63 -7.41 12.63
CA TRP A 83 4.57 -7.29 11.53
C TRP A 83 4.42 -5.96 10.77
N ARG A 84 3.18 -5.47 10.58
CA ARG A 84 2.91 -4.18 9.94
C ARG A 84 3.47 -3.02 10.76
N GLU A 85 3.30 -3.05 12.09
CA GLU A 85 3.86 -2.05 12.99
C GLU A 85 5.39 -2.03 12.94
N ASP A 86 6.02 -3.20 12.91
CA ASP A 86 7.47 -3.31 12.76
C ASP A 86 7.97 -2.79 11.40
N TYR A 87 7.33 -3.24 10.32
CA TYR A 87 7.65 -2.83 8.95
C TYR A 87 7.55 -1.31 8.77
N ASN A 88 6.47 -0.70 9.24
CA ASN A 88 6.25 0.74 9.07
C ASN A 88 7.03 1.59 10.08
N GLY A 89 7.30 1.06 11.28
CA GLY A 89 7.89 1.81 12.38
C GLY A 89 9.41 1.76 12.43
N PHE A 90 10.02 0.61 12.15
CA PHE A 90 11.42 0.36 12.48
C PHE A 90 12.27 -0.17 11.32
N ARG A 91 11.67 -0.76 10.29
CA ARG A 91 12.42 -1.35 9.18
C ARG A 91 13.09 -0.26 8.32
N PRO A 92 14.43 -0.27 8.14
CA PRO A 92 15.09 0.66 7.24
C PRO A 92 14.89 0.26 5.78
N HIS A 93 14.59 1.24 4.92
CA HIS A 93 14.48 1.05 3.48
C HIS A 93 15.52 1.89 2.74
N SER A 94 16.41 1.24 1.98
CA SER A 94 17.45 1.94 1.21
C SER A 94 16.89 2.93 0.18
N SER A 95 15.72 2.65 -0.39
CA SER A 95 14.99 3.58 -1.28
C SER A 95 14.48 4.83 -0.56
N LEU A 96 14.40 4.79 0.77
CA LEU A 96 14.00 5.90 1.64
C LEU A 96 15.20 6.48 2.42
N GLY A 97 16.43 6.23 1.97
CA GLY A 97 17.62 6.72 2.68
C GLY A 97 17.84 6.04 4.03
N ASP A 98 17.54 4.74 4.11
CA ASP A 98 17.64 3.89 5.31
C ASP A 98 16.68 4.29 6.46
N MET A 99 15.63 5.07 6.14
CA MET A 99 14.55 5.41 7.06
C MET A 99 13.41 4.38 7.00
N SER A 100 12.62 4.32 8.07
CA SER A 100 11.34 3.60 8.07
C SER A 100 10.25 4.38 7.33
N PRO A 101 9.17 3.71 6.88
CA PRO A 101 8.07 4.38 6.21
C PRO A 101 7.45 5.51 7.06
N ASN A 102 7.29 5.30 8.36
CA ASN A 102 6.74 6.32 9.27
C ASN A 102 7.69 7.51 9.44
N GLU A 103 9.00 7.28 9.52
CA GLU A 103 9.99 8.37 9.57
C GLU A 103 9.96 9.20 8.28
N PHE A 104 9.91 8.54 7.12
CA PHE A 104 9.84 9.20 5.83
C PHE A 104 8.57 10.07 5.68
N ILE A 105 7.41 9.56 6.13
CA ILE A 105 6.16 10.33 6.13
C ILE A 105 6.28 11.53 7.07
N GLY A 106 6.77 11.34 8.30
CA GLY A 106 6.91 12.41 9.27
C GLY A 106 7.79 13.56 8.80
N ILE A 107 8.84 13.28 8.01
CA ILE A 107 9.68 14.33 7.40
C ILE A 107 8.91 15.09 6.30
N ASN A 108 8.18 14.37 5.45
CA ASN A 108 7.47 14.98 4.33
C ASN A 108 6.23 15.79 4.77
N GLU A 109 5.55 15.39 5.83
CA GLU A 109 4.43 16.15 6.41
C GLU A 109 4.89 17.49 7.01
N ASN A 110 6.14 17.55 7.49
CA ASN A 110 6.73 18.76 8.07
C ASN A 110 7.49 19.62 7.04
N SER A 111 7.50 19.23 5.76
CA SER A 111 8.15 19.98 4.69
C SER A 111 7.16 20.97 4.03
N PRO A 112 7.49 22.26 3.88
CA PRO A 112 6.59 23.27 3.31
C PRO A 112 6.22 23.05 1.82
N ASP A 113 6.86 22.09 1.15
CA ASP A 113 6.65 21.77 -0.28
C ASP A 113 5.81 20.49 -0.53
N SER A 114 5.20 19.90 0.50
CA SER A 114 4.47 18.61 0.39
C SER A 114 3.25 18.61 -0.55
N LEU A 115 2.86 19.76 -1.11
CA LEU A 115 1.79 19.91 -2.10
C LEU A 115 2.27 19.96 -3.56
N VAL A 116 3.57 19.89 -3.85
CA VAL A 116 4.09 20.00 -5.22
C VAL A 116 4.98 18.82 -5.58
N MET A 117 4.36 17.65 -5.74
CA MET A 117 4.89 16.64 -6.68
C MET A 117 3.94 16.55 -7.88
N THR A 118 3.93 17.63 -8.67
CA THR A 118 3.43 17.61 -10.05
C THR A 118 4.61 17.42 -11.00
N GLY A 119 4.63 16.27 -11.69
CA GLY A 119 5.13 16.12 -13.05
C GLY A 119 6.64 16.23 -13.29
N THR A 120 7.25 15.10 -13.66
CA THR A 120 7.72 14.92 -15.04
C THR A 120 7.83 13.44 -15.39
#